data_AF-A0A7S0Q9C8-F1
#
_entry.id   AF-A0A7S0Q9C8-F1
#
_cell.length_a   1.000
_cell.length_b   1.000
_cell.length_c   1.000
_cell.angle_alpha   90.00
_cell.angle_beta   90.00
_cell.angle_gamma   90.00
#
_symmetry.space_group_name_H-M   'P 1'
#
loop_
_entity.id
_entity.type
_entity.pdbx_description
1 polymer ?
#
loop_
_entity_poly.entity_id
_entity_poly.type
_entity_poly.pdbx_seq_one_letter_code
_entity_poly.pdbx_strand_id
1 'polypeptide(L)'
;VVSLSLALNKRKAARAAEERREKEKAKESTSKRNLNLARMGLTLAGDPGAEKLSQIELQRREAAWKQKKDKLSNPNFVVSDVRLSVRNLPTHIDETKLRAIAAAAGAQPAAIAGGSGGEAAGSSRE
;
A
#
# COMPACT_ATOMS: atom_id res chain seq x y z
N VAL A 1 -29.89 -10.84 9.26
CA VAL A 1 -29.02 -11.87 9.87
C VAL A 1 -28.91 -11.54 11.35
N VAL A 2 -29.53 -12.33 12.23
CA VAL A 2 -29.51 -12.10 13.68
C VAL A 2 -28.28 -12.79 14.27
N SER A 3 -27.41 -12.07 14.97
CA SER A 3 -26.26 -12.68 15.64
C SER A 3 -26.63 -13.12 17.06
N LEU A 4 -26.58 -14.41 17.35
CA LEU A 4 -26.68 -14.95 18.71
C LEU A 4 -25.31 -14.88 19.40
N SER A 5 -25.25 -14.28 20.58
CA SER A 5 -24.01 -14.14 21.38
C SER A 5 -24.14 -14.89 22.71
N LEU A 6 -23.10 -15.63 23.09
CA LEU A 6 -23.06 -16.35 24.37
C LEU A 6 -22.96 -15.38 25.55
N ALA A 7 -23.61 -15.69 26.67
CA ALA A 7 -23.51 -14.90 27.90
C ALA A 7 -22.08 -14.97 28.50
N LEU A 8 -21.54 -13.81 28.87
CA LEU A 8 -20.18 -13.68 29.43
C LEU A 8 -20.24 -13.42 30.94
N ASN A 9 -19.33 -14.05 31.70
CA ASN A 9 -19.14 -13.77 33.13
C ASN A 9 -18.48 -12.38 33.35
N LYS A 10 -18.70 -11.75 34.53
CA LYS A 10 -18.24 -10.38 34.85
C LYS A 10 -16.78 -10.07 34.50
N ARG A 11 -15.85 -11.00 34.78
CA ARG A 11 -14.42 -10.85 34.44
C ARG A 11 -14.16 -10.92 32.92
N LYS A 12 -14.85 -11.81 32.21
CA LYS A 12 -14.72 -11.93 30.74
C LYS A 12 -15.39 -10.75 30.02
N ALA A 13 -16.49 -10.24 30.55
CA ALA A 13 -17.17 -9.05 30.06
C ALA A 13 -16.26 -7.80 30.17
N ALA A 14 -15.55 -7.64 31.28
CA ALA A 14 -14.61 -6.53 31.47
C ALA A 14 -13.45 -6.58 30.44
N ARG A 15 -12.83 -7.74 30.24
CA ARG A 15 -11.76 -7.92 29.24
C ARG A 15 -12.26 -7.69 27.81
N ALA A 16 -13.42 -8.24 27.46
CA ALA A 16 -14.00 -8.03 26.12
C ALA A 16 -14.35 -6.56 25.86
N ALA A 17 -14.74 -5.80 26.89
CA ALA A 17 -14.99 -4.37 26.78
C ALA A 17 -13.69 -3.56 26.60
N GLU A 18 -12.61 -3.94 27.30
CA GLU A 18 -11.29 -3.35 27.12
C GLU A 18 -10.73 -3.61 25.73
N GLU A 19 -10.74 -4.87 25.26
CA GLU A 19 -10.32 -5.21 23.89
C GLU A 19 -11.14 -4.49 22.82
N ARG A 20 -12.45 -4.29 23.04
CA ARG A 20 -13.29 -3.50 22.12
C ARG A 20 -12.83 -2.04 22.08
N ARG A 21 -12.59 -1.43 23.24
CA ARG A 21 -12.08 -0.05 23.33
C ARG A 21 -10.72 0.10 22.68
N GLU A 22 -9.82 -0.87 22.86
CA GLU A 22 -8.50 -0.86 22.20
C GLU A 22 -8.63 -0.99 20.68
N LYS A 23 -9.51 -1.88 20.19
CA LYS A 23 -9.81 -2.03 18.76
C LYS A 23 -10.44 -0.77 18.17
N GLU A 24 -11.30 -0.08 18.92
CA GLU A 24 -11.89 1.20 18.51
C GLU A 24 -10.84 2.31 18.44
N LYS A 25 -9.96 2.41 19.44
CA LYS A 25 -8.82 3.34 19.42
C LYS A 25 -7.84 3.06 18.28
N ALA A 26 -7.58 1.79 17.95
CA ALA A 26 -6.73 1.40 16.82
C ALA A 26 -7.37 1.72 15.46
N LYS A 27 -8.70 1.63 15.36
CA LYS A 27 -9.46 2.09 14.18
C LYS A 27 -9.45 3.60 14.06
N GLU A 28 -9.48 4.32 15.17
CA GLU A 28 -9.41 5.78 15.19
C GLU A 28 -8.00 6.31 14.87
N SER A 29 -6.95 5.60 15.30
CA SER A 29 -5.55 5.95 14.99
C SER A 29 -5.17 5.65 13.54
N THR A 30 -5.86 4.70 12.89
CA THR A 30 -5.78 4.53 11.43
C THR A 30 -6.53 5.69 10.78
N SER A 31 -5.79 6.78 10.52
CA SER A 31 -6.30 7.99 9.88
C SER A 31 -7.25 7.64 8.73
N LYS A 32 -8.50 8.11 8.81
CA LYS A 32 -9.58 7.92 7.82
C LYS A 32 -9.18 8.29 6.37
N ARG A 33 -8.04 8.96 6.20
CA ARG A 33 -7.48 9.42 4.92
C ARG A 33 -6.54 8.42 4.23
N ASN A 34 -6.23 7.27 4.85
CA ASN A 34 -5.39 6.19 4.29
C ASN A 34 -4.02 6.66 3.75
N LEU A 35 -3.36 7.58 4.44
CA LEU A 35 -2.09 8.19 3.99
C LEU A 35 -0.92 7.18 3.93
N ASN A 36 -1.03 6.05 4.63
CA ASN A 36 -0.08 4.95 4.53
C ASN A 36 -0.03 4.38 3.10
N LEU A 37 -1.19 4.18 2.46
CA LEU A 37 -1.30 3.71 1.07
C LEU A 37 -0.65 4.68 0.08
N ALA A 38 -0.54 5.97 0.44
CA ALA A 38 0.16 6.91 -0.41
C ALA A 38 1.66 6.59 -0.54
N ARG A 39 2.28 6.08 0.53
CA ARG A 39 3.72 5.87 0.67
C ARG A 39 4.17 4.46 0.27
N MET A 40 3.27 3.48 0.28
CA MET A 40 3.60 2.10 -0.09
C MET A 40 4.06 2.03 -1.55
N GLY A 41 5.13 1.25 -1.80
CA GLY A 41 5.67 1.02 -3.14
C GLY A 41 6.33 2.24 -3.80
N LEU A 42 6.68 3.26 -3.02
CA LEU A 42 7.37 4.45 -3.53
C LEU A 42 8.85 4.13 -3.78
N THR A 43 9.26 4.14 -5.05
CA THR A 43 10.67 3.97 -5.45
C THR A 43 11.33 5.34 -5.64
N LEU A 44 12.22 5.74 -4.73
CA LEU A 44 13.06 6.94 -4.88
C LEU A 44 14.47 6.59 -5.33
N ALA A 45 15.24 7.60 -5.75
CA ALA A 45 16.67 7.43 -6.01
C ALA A 45 17.36 6.89 -4.74
N GLY A 46 18.03 5.73 -4.88
CA GLY A 46 18.70 5.03 -3.77
C GLY A 46 17.91 3.88 -3.15
N ASP A 47 16.67 3.63 -3.58
CA ASP A 47 15.92 2.42 -3.22
C ASP A 47 16.43 1.22 -4.05
N PRO A 48 16.52 -0.02 -3.52
CA PRO A 48 16.88 -1.21 -4.31
C PRO A 48 15.97 -1.41 -5.54
N GLY A 49 14.73 -0.93 -5.50
CA GLY A 49 13.83 -0.94 -6.67
C GLY A 49 14.23 0.03 -7.79
N ALA A 50 15.13 0.98 -7.52
CA ALA A 50 15.55 2.04 -8.44
C ALA A 50 16.69 1.61 -9.37
N GLU A 51 17.50 0.61 -8.99
CA GLU A 51 18.71 0.21 -9.72
C GLU A 51 18.43 -0.28 -11.15
N LYS A 52 17.24 -0.83 -11.38
CA LYS A 52 16.80 -1.37 -12.68
C LYS A 52 16.12 -0.32 -13.56
N LEU A 53 15.94 0.91 -13.07
CA LEU A 53 15.20 1.96 -13.75
C LEU A 53 16.15 2.94 -14.45
N SER A 54 15.74 3.42 -15.62
CA SER A 54 16.46 4.52 -16.27
C SER A 54 16.28 5.82 -15.50
N GLN A 55 17.22 6.75 -15.66
CA GLN A 55 17.16 8.07 -15.01
C GLN A 55 15.89 8.85 -15.39
N ILE A 56 15.40 8.68 -16.62
CA ILE A 56 14.17 9.32 -17.11
C ILE A 56 12.95 8.76 -16.38
N GLU A 57 12.89 7.43 -16.17
CA GLU A 57 11.80 6.80 -15.41
C GLU A 57 11.79 7.24 -13.94
N LEU A 58 12.96 7.39 -13.33
CA LEU A 58 13.10 7.90 -11.96
C LEU A 58 12.55 9.32 -11.82
N GLN A 59 12.92 10.23 -12.74
CA GLN A 59 12.41 11.60 -12.75
C GLN A 59 10.88 11.65 -12.90
N ARG A 60 10.31 10.79 -13.77
CA ARG A 60 8.85 10.68 -13.94
C ARG A 60 8.16 10.23 -12.65
N ARG A 61 8.73 9.26 -11.93
CA ARG A 61 8.21 8.79 -10.64
C ARG A 61 8.30 9.87 -9.56
N GLU A 62 9.39 10.61 -9.50
CA GLU A 62 9.56 11.72 -8.56
C GLU A 62 8.56 12.85 -8.82
N ALA A 63 8.38 13.26 -10.08
CA ALA A 63 7.38 14.26 -10.46
C ALA A 63 5.95 13.80 -10.11
N ALA A 64 5.64 12.52 -10.34
CA ALA A 64 4.36 11.94 -9.96
C ALA A 64 4.13 11.95 -8.45
N TRP A 65 5.18 11.67 -7.66
CA TRP A 65 5.15 11.74 -6.21
C TRP A 65 4.93 13.16 -5.70
N LYS A 66 5.65 14.15 -6.26
CA LYS A 66 5.48 15.56 -5.90
C LYS A 66 4.03 16.02 -6.09
N GLN A 67 3.45 15.76 -7.26
CA GLN A 67 2.05 16.09 -7.53
C GLN A 67 1.07 15.37 -6.58
N LYS A 68 1.35 14.12 -6.22
CA LYS A 68 0.54 13.37 -5.24
C LYS A 68 0.63 13.99 -3.85
N LYS A 69 1.83 14.39 -3.42
CA LYS A 69 2.07 15.06 -2.15
C LYS A 69 1.37 16.42 -2.08
N ASP A 70 1.44 17.20 -3.16
CA ASP A 70 0.76 18.50 -3.25
C ASP A 70 -0.76 18.33 -3.13
N LYS A 71 -1.36 17.33 -3.79
CA LYS A 71 -2.79 17.03 -3.66
C LYS A 71 -3.18 16.57 -2.25
N LEU A 72 -2.36 15.71 -1.63
CA LEU A 72 -2.60 15.19 -0.28
C LEU A 72 -2.33 16.22 0.83
N SER A 73 -1.72 17.36 0.51
CA SER A 73 -1.60 18.49 1.44
C SER A 73 -2.96 19.04 1.82
N ASN A 74 -3.93 19.02 0.90
CA ASN A 74 -5.29 19.43 1.18
C ASN A 74 -6.04 18.31 1.95
N PRO A 75 -6.58 18.60 3.15
CA PRO A 75 -7.21 17.59 4.01
C PRO A 75 -8.49 16.97 3.45
N ASN A 76 -9.11 17.58 2.43
CA ASN A 76 -10.28 17.03 1.74
C ASN A 76 -9.94 15.85 0.83
N PHE A 77 -8.67 15.64 0.49
CA PHE A 77 -8.25 14.49 -0.30
C PHE A 77 -7.91 13.30 0.59
N VAL A 78 -8.44 12.15 0.19
CA VAL A 78 -8.21 10.84 0.82
C VAL A 78 -7.68 9.86 -0.21
N VAL A 79 -6.94 8.85 0.24
CA VAL A 79 -6.50 7.75 -0.62
C VAL A 79 -7.54 6.64 -0.58
N SER A 80 -8.05 6.24 -1.75
CA SER A 80 -8.94 5.09 -1.85
C SER A 80 -8.14 3.79 -1.73
N ASP A 81 -8.73 2.82 -1.05
CA ASP A 81 -8.25 1.44 -0.90
C ASP A 81 -8.53 0.58 -2.14
N VAL A 82 -9.64 0.81 -2.85
CA VAL A 82 -10.09 0.00 -3.99
C VAL A 82 -9.89 0.65 -5.36
N ARG A 83 -9.54 1.94 -5.42
CA ARG A 83 -9.33 2.66 -6.69
C ARG A 83 -7.86 2.87 -6.97
N LEU A 84 -7.40 2.34 -8.11
CA LEU A 84 -6.04 2.52 -8.61
C LEU A 84 -5.96 3.70 -9.58
N SER A 85 -4.92 4.52 -9.46
CA SER A 85 -4.59 5.57 -10.42
C SER A 85 -3.36 5.15 -11.23
N VAL A 86 -3.57 4.74 -12.48
CA VAL A 86 -2.49 4.32 -13.38
C VAL A 86 -1.98 5.53 -14.18
N ARG A 87 -0.65 5.66 -14.31
CA ARG A 87 0.02 6.74 -15.05
C ARG A 87 0.89 6.14 -16.15
N ASN A 88 1.25 6.96 -17.15
CA ASN A 88 2.13 6.55 -18.25
C ASN A 88 1.57 5.38 -19.08
N LEU A 89 0.27 5.42 -19.40
CA LEU A 89 -0.32 4.45 -20.31
C LEU A 89 0.08 4.79 -21.75
N PRO A 90 0.56 3.81 -22.54
CA PRO A 90 0.74 3.98 -23.97
C PRO A 90 -0.58 4.30 -24.67
N THR A 91 -0.51 5.06 -25.76
CA THR A 91 -1.68 5.51 -26.53
C THR A 91 -2.47 4.38 -27.20
N HIS A 92 -1.89 3.20 -27.36
CA HIS A 92 -2.53 2.02 -27.96
C HIS A 92 -3.28 1.14 -26.94
N ILE A 93 -3.23 1.49 -25.65
CA ILE A 93 -3.95 0.75 -24.60
C ILE A 93 -5.34 1.36 -24.43
N ASP A 94 -6.32 0.63 -24.92
CA ASP A 94 -7.73 0.95 -24.76
C ASP A 94 -8.28 0.45 -23.42
N GLU A 95 -9.46 0.94 -23.04
CA GLU A 95 -10.12 0.60 -21.79
C GLU A 95 -10.34 -0.91 -21.60
N THR A 96 -10.69 -1.62 -22.68
CA THR A 96 -10.91 -3.08 -22.65
C THR A 96 -9.64 -3.84 -22.28
N LYS A 97 -8.50 -3.47 -22.89
CA LYS A 97 -7.19 -4.05 -22.60
C LYS A 97 -6.76 -3.71 -21.17
N LEU A 98 -6.97 -2.47 -20.72
CA LEU A 98 -6.64 -2.05 -19.37
C LEU A 98 -7.43 -2.82 -18.31
N ARG A 99 -8.74 -3.04 -18.54
CA ARG A 99 -9.57 -3.88 -17.66
C ARG A 99 -9.09 -5.32 -17.63
N ALA A 100 -8.73 -5.90 -18.78
CA ALA A 100 -8.22 -7.26 -18.84
C ALA A 100 -6.91 -7.42 -18.05
N ILE A 101 -5.97 -6.48 -18.20
CA ILE A 101 -4.71 -6.46 -17.44
C ILE A 101 -4.98 -6.33 -15.94
N ALA A 102 -5.87 -5.41 -15.54
CA ALA A 102 -6.21 -5.20 -14.14
C ALA A 102 -6.89 -6.43 -13.51
N ALA A 103 -7.81 -7.08 -14.25
CA ALA A 103 -8.47 -8.30 -13.81
C ALA A 103 -7.48 -9.46 -13.65
N ALA A 104 -6.57 -9.65 -14.62
CA ALA A 104 -5.54 -10.68 -14.56
C ALA A 104 -4.57 -10.45 -13.38
N ALA A 105 -4.15 -9.21 -13.15
CA ALA A 105 -3.26 -8.86 -12.04
C ALA A 105 -3.94 -9.01 -10.67
N GLY A 106 -5.22 -8.64 -10.55
CA GLY A 106 -5.99 -8.77 -9.32
C GLY A 106 -6.40 -10.21 -8.98
N ALA A 107 -6.45 -11.10 -9.97
CA ALA A 107 -6.76 -12.51 -9.77
C ALA A 107 -5.59 -13.34 -9.24
N GLN A 108 -4.35 -12.82 -9.27
CA GLN A 108 -3.19 -13.50 -8.69
C GLN A 108 -3.00 -13.07 -7.23
N PRO A 109 -3.32 -13.92 -6.23
CA PRO A 109 -2.97 -13.60 -4.85
C PRO A 109 -1.45 -13.63 -4.68
N ALA A 110 -0.86 -12.45 -4.49
CA ALA A 110 0.41 -12.18 -3.82
C ALA A 110 1.55 -13.21 -4.02
N ALA A 111 2.12 -13.26 -5.22
CA ALA A 111 3.51 -13.70 -5.40
C ALA A 111 4.47 -12.51 -5.21
N ILE A 112 4.40 -11.82 -4.07
CA ILE A 112 5.52 -10.98 -3.60
C ILE A 112 6.40 -11.84 -2.69
N ALA A 113 7.07 -12.82 -3.31
CA ALA A 113 8.14 -13.57 -2.69
C ALA A 113 9.23 -12.60 -2.21
N GLY A 114 9.71 -12.84 -0.98
CA GLY A 114 10.77 -12.05 -0.36
C GLY A 114 12.00 -11.91 -1.24
N GLY A 115 12.41 -10.67 -1.47
CA GLY A 115 13.69 -10.34 -2.07
C GLY A 115 14.79 -10.35 -1.01
N SER A 116 15.39 -11.53 -0.83
CA SER A 116 16.81 -11.76 -0.58
C SER A 116 17.63 -10.67 0.14
N GLY A 117 17.62 -10.71 1.47
CA GLY A 117 18.79 -10.36 2.27
C GLY A 117 19.74 -11.57 2.28
N GLY A 118 20.72 -11.58 1.38
CA GLY A 118 21.73 -12.62 1.25
C GLY A 118 23.07 -11.95 1.03
N GLU A 119 23.70 -11.57 2.13
CA GLU A 119 25.06 -11.05 2.24
C GLU A 119 26.04 -12.09 1.66
N ALA A 120 26.41 -11.93 0.39
CA ALA A 120 27.56 -12.59 -0.19
C ALA A 120 28.80 -11.77 0.19
N ALA A 121 29.31 -11.99 1.40
CA ALA A 121 30.64 -11.56 1.78
C ALA A 121 31.66 -12.37 0.96
N GLY A 122 32.34 -11.68 0.05
CA GLY A 122 33.46 -12.25 -0.68
C GLY A 122 34.03 -11.24 -1.67
N SER A 123 35.05 -10.48 -1.26
CA SER A 123 36.38 -10.50 -1.90
C SER A 123 37.26 -9.36 -1.41
N SER A 124 38.54 -9.70 -1.21
CA SER A 124 39.72 -8.84 -1.33
C SER A 124 40.10 -7.95 -0.14
N ARG A 125 40.99 -8.49 0.70
CA ARG A 125 42.13 -7.72 1.21
C ARG A 125 43.41 -8.34 0.66
N GLU A 126 44.21 -7.49 0.03
CA GLU A 126 45.66 -7.62 -0.18
C GLU A 126 46.41 -7.97 1.10
#